data_AF-A0A845YLZ9-F1
#
_entry.id   AF-A0A845YLZ9-F1
#
_cell.length_a   1.000
_cell.length_b   1.000
_cell.length_c   1.000
_cell.angle_alpha   90.00
_cell.angle_beta   90.00
_cell.angle_gamma   90.00
#
_symmetry.space_group_name_H-M   'P 1'
#
loop_
_entity.id
_entity.type
_entity.pdbx_description
1 polymer ?
#
loop_
_entity_poly.entity_id
_entity_poly.type
_entity_poly.pdbx_seq_one_letter_code
_entity_poly.pdbx_strand_id
1 'polypeptide(L)'
;EDSIYGSVSHIVRTRDRITQPFSRVALTAGVGSGRFRSEEDVFNDRDTIGVFGSMAVRVAEPVSAIVEWTGQDLALGLSITPFKDLPIVLLPAVRDVAGAGDGGRFVMGAGFSFQF
;
A
#
# COMPACT_ATOMS: atom_id res chain seq x y z
N GLU A 1 13.09 17.29 -5.98
CA GLU A 1 12.70 17.30 -4.57
C GLU A 1 13.06 15.94 -3.99
N ASP A 2 13.85 15.92 -2.93
CA ASP A 2 14.28 14.68 -2.29
C ASP A 2 13.30 14.31 -1.16
N SER A 3 12.84 13.07 -1.13
CA SER A 3 11.97 12.57 -0.04
C SER A 3 12.78 11.63 0.84
N ILE A 4 12.91 11.97 2.12
CA ILE A 4 13.51 11.10 3.13
C ILE A 4 12.37 10.52 3.96
N TYR A 5 12.40 9.20 4.21
CA TYR A 5 11.38 8.54 5.00
C TYR A 5 11.94 7.36 5.78
N GLY A 6 11.23 7.01 6.85
CA GLY A 6 11.43 5.79 7.61
C GLY A 6 10.11 5.08 7.84
N SER A 7 10.13 3.75 7.86
CA SER A 7 8.93 2.94 8.10
C SER A 7 9.23 1.69 8.91
N VAL A 8 8.17 1.17 9.52
CA VAL A 8 8.16 -0.12 10.22
C VAL A 8 6.98 -0.94 9.70
N SER A 9 7.20 -2.24 9.54
CA SER A 9 6.17 -3.18 9.13
C SER A 9 6.07 -4.34 10.11
N HIS A 10 4.84 -4.80 10.35
CA HIS A 10 4.55 -5.94 11.19
C HIS A 10 3.50 -6.84 10.55
N ILE A 11 3.69 -8.16 10.64
CA ILE A 11 2.74 -9.14 10.10
C ILE A 11 2.11 -9.90 11.26
N VAL A 12 0.81 -9.70 11.43
CA VAL A 12 -0.01 -10.43 12.39
C VAL A 12 -0.53 -11.70 11.74
N ARG A 13 -0.32 -12.83 12.42
CA ARG A 13 -0.89 -14.13 12.07
C ARG A 13 -2.16 -14.34 12.91
N THR A 14 -3.29 -14.33 12.25
CA THR A 14 -4.62 -14.47 12.86
C THR A 14 -5.17 -15.89 12.74
N ARG A 15 -4.60 -16.69 11.82
CA ARG A 15 -4.94 -18.10 11.60
C ARG A 15 -3.70 -18.93 11.31
N ASP A 16 -3.75 -20.22 11.63
CA ASP A 16 -2.62 -21.13 11.44
C ASP A 16 -2.27 -21.30 9.96
N ARG A 17 -3.29 -21.56 9.14
CA ARG A 17 -3.13 -21.85 7.71
C ARG A 17 -3.16 -20.58 6.87
N ILE A 18 -2.11 -20.40 6.06
CA ILE A 18 -1.97 -19.25 5.14
C ILE A 18 -3.00 -19.25 4.00
N THR A 19 -3.60 -20.39 3.70
CA THR A 19 -4.63 -20.56 2.67
C THR A 19 -6.01 -20.06 3.11
N GLN A 20 -6.20 -19.84 4.41
CA GLN A 20 -7.48 -19.36 4.94
C GLN A 20 -7.64 -17.85 4.70
N PRO A 21 -8.86 -17.38 4.37
CA PRO A 21 -9.19 -15.95 4.36
C PRO A 21 -8.83 -15.29 5.70
N PHE A 22 -8.41 -14.04 5.66
CA PHE A 22 -8.02 -13.23 6.79
C PHE A 22 -6.92 -13.83 7.66
N SER A 23 -6.09 -14.74 7.15
CA SER A 23 -5.04 -15.44 7.92
C SER A 23 -3.79 -14.60 8.20
N ARG A 24 -3.57 -13.55 7.42
CA ARG A 24 -2.44 -12.63 7.55
C ARG A 24 -2.93 -11.20 7.40
N VAL A 25 -2.46 -10.35 8.29
CA VAL A 25 -2.61 -8.90 8.23
C VAL A 25 -1.22 -8.30 8.29
N ALA A 26 -0.79 -7.60 7.25
CA ALA A 26 0.44 -6.82 7.25
C ALA A 26 0.08 -5.36 7.49
N LEU A 27 0.72 -4.74 8.48
CA LEU A 27 0.58 -3.34 8.82
C LEU A 27 1.92 -2.66 8.58
N THR A 28 1.90 -1.52 7.90
CA THR A 28 3.06 -0.65 7.72
C THR A 28 2.70 0.74 8.16
N ALA A 29 3.58 1.38 8.92
CA ALA A 29 3.46 2.78 9.28
C ALA A 29 4.82 3.45 9.08
N GLY A 30 4.80 4.71 8.68
CA GLY A 30 6.01 5.47 8.46
C GLY A 30 5.79 6.97 8.51
N VAL A 31 6.90 7.69 8.50
CA VAL A 31 6.96 9.14 8.44
C VAL A 31 7.95 9.55 7.35
N GLY A 32 7.68 10.65 6.66
CA GLY A 32 8.59 11.16 5.64
C GLY A 32 8.30 12.58 5.18
N SER A 33 9.25 13.16 4.46
CA SER A 33 9.15 14.48 3.85
C SER A 33 8.63 14.42 2.40
N GLY A 34 8.46 15.57 1.77
CA GLY A 34 8.13 15.68 0.35
C GLY A 34 6.76 15.09 0.02
N ARG A 35 6.72 13.92 -0.61
CA ARG A 35 5.48 13.29 -1.08
C ARG A 35 4.52 12.81 0.02
N PHE A 36 4.99 12.71 1.26
CA PHE A 36 4.18 12.22 2.38
C PHE A 36 3.49 13.33 3.17
N ARG A 37 3.71 14.59 2.78
CA ARG A 37 3.09 15.77 3.37
C ARG A 37 1.57 15.71 3.27
N SER A 38 0.91 16.41 4.18
CA SER A 38 -0.54 16.61 4.13
C SER A 38 -0.92 17.47 2.92
N GLU A 39 -2.15 17.32 2.44
CA GLU A 39 -2.67 18.14 1.33
C GLU A 39 -2.57 19.65 1.63
N GLU A 40 -2.89 20.06 2.85
CA GLU A 40 -2.77 21.46 3.30
C GLU A 40 -1.33 21.96 3.21
N ASP A 41 -0.35 21.15 3.62
CA ASP A 41 1.06 21.54 3.57
C ASP A 41 1.59 21.60 2.14
N VAL A 42 1.09 20.73 1.25
CA VAL A 42 1.38 20.81 -0.19
C VAL A 42 0.79 22.09 -0.77
N PHE A 43 -0.46 22.44 -0.45
CA PHE A 43 -1.12 23.64 -0.96
C PHE A 43 -0.47 24.95 -0.46
N ASN A 44 -0.03 24.98 0.80
CA ASN A 44 0.61 26.15 1.40
C ASN A 44 2.14 26.20 1.20
N ASP A 45 2.69 25.32 0.37
CA ASP A 45 4.13 25.21 0.10
C ASP A 45 4.98 25.09 1.38
N ARG A 46 4.50 24.31 2.34
CA ARG A 46 5.19 24.05 3.61
C ARG A 46 5.96 22.75 3.52
N ASP A 47 7.25 22.80 3.85
CA ASP A 47 8.07 21.59 3.96
C ASP A 47 7.89 20.98 5.36
N THR A 48 7.04 19.97 5.45
CA THR A 48 6.69 19.27 6.69
C THR A 48 6.97 17.78 6.59
N ILE A 49 7.03 17.12 7.75
CA ILE A 49 7.03 15.66 7.84
C ILE A 49 5.58 15.21 7.94
N GLY A 50 5.18 14.30 7.05
CA GLY A 50 3.87 13.67 7.12
C GLY A 50 3.96 12.18 7.48
N VAL A 51 2.80 11.63 7.80
CA VAL A 51 2.62 10.22 8.15
C VAL A 51 2.03 9.46 6.97
N PHE A 52 2.50 8.25 6.75
CA PHE A 52 1.93 7.33 5.79
C PHE A 52 1.80 5.95 6.39
N GLY A 53 0.97 5.11 5.77
CA GLY A 53 0.82 3.75 6.22
C GLY A 53 0.02 2.92 5.25
N SER A 54 0.06 1.61 5.46
CA SER A 54 -0.76 0.68 4.71
C SER A 54 -1.16 -0.52 5.54
N MET A 55 -2.26 -1.13 5.14
CA MET A 55 -2.74 -2.38 5.68
C MET A 55 -3.04 -3.32 4.51
N ALA A 56 -2.44 -4.51 4.54
CA ALA A 56 -2.74 -5.58 3.62
C ALA A 56 -3.36 -6.76 4.36
N VAL A 57 -4.49 -7.26 3.87
CA VAL A 57 -5.21 -8.38 4.47
C VAL A 57 -5.40 -9.46 3.41
N ARG A 58 -5.05 -10.71 3.75
CA ARG A 58 -5.35 -11.84 2.87
C ARG A 58 -6.87 -12.03 2.81
N VAL A 59 -7.49 -11.94 1.65
CA VAL A 59 -8.95 -12.11 1.50
C VAL A 59 -9.31 -13.44 0.86
N ALA A 60 -8.44 -13.97 0.00
CA ALA A 60 -8.54 -15.31 -0.58
C ALA A 60 -7.13 -15.82 -0.91
N GLU A 61 -6.98 -17.10 -1.24
CA GLU A 61 -5.76 -17.57 -1.91
C GLU A 61 -5.95 -17.39 -3.43
N PRO A 62 -5.05 -16.68 -4.16
CA PRO A 62 -3.80 -16.03 -3.77
C PRO A 62 -3.89 -14.48 -3.72
N VAL A 63 -4.99 -13.96 -3.14
CA VAL A 63 -5.40 -12.53 -3.20
C VAL A 63 -5.32 -11.85 -1.84
N SER A 64 -4.64 -10.70 -1.80
CA SER A 64 -4.67 -9.80 -0.64
C SER A 64 -5.30 -8.46 -1.04
N ALA A 65 -6.14 -7.90 -0.19
CA ALA A 65 -6.62 -6.53 -0.32
C ALA A 65 -5.66 -5.59 0.40
N ILE A 66 -5.43 -4.42 -0.16
CA ILE A 66 -4.47 -3.42 0.34
C ILE A 66 -5.20 -2.08 0.44
N VAL A 67 -5.01 -1.41 1.57
CA VAL A 67 -5.36 -0.01 1.77
C VAL A 67 -4.09 0.76 2.08
N GLU A 68 -3.85 1.86 1.40
CA GLU A 68 -2.66 2.71 1.56
C GLU A 68 -3.08 4.16 1.78
N TRP A 69 -2.52 4.80 2.80
CA TRP A 69 -2.61 6.23 3.05
C TRP A 69 -1.23 6.84 2.85
N THR A 70 -1.11 7.82 1.96
CA THR A 70 0.18 8.45 1.62
C THR A 70 0.46 9.73 2.40
N GLY A 71 -0.46 10.18 3.26
CA GLY A 71 -0.40 11.50 3.89
C GLY A 71 -1.41 12.49 3.30
N GLN A 72 -1.80 12.28 2.05
CA GLN A 72 -2.74 13.11 1.30
C GLN A 72 -3.82 12.30 0.58
N ASP A 73 -3.51 11.09 0.13
CA ASP A 73 -4.43 10.26 -0.64
C ASP A 73 -4.61 8.87 -0.05
N LEU A 74 -5.85 8.38 -0.14
CA LEU A 74 -6.20 6.99 0.09
C LEU A 74 -6.21 6.20 -1.22
N ALA A 75 -5.55 5.04 -1.22
CA ALA A 75 -5.58 4.06 -2.30
C ALA A 75 -6.12 2.71 -1.80
N LEU A 76 -6.86 2.04 -2.67
CA LEU A 76 -7.39 0.69 -2.47
C LEU A 76 -6.89 -0.19 -3.62
N GLY A 77 -6.35 -1.36 -3.30
CA GLY A 77 -5.83 -2.26 -4.32
C GLY A 77 -5.93 -3.72 -3.93
N LEU A 78 -5.66 -4.58 -4.91
CA LEU A 78 -5.50 -6.01 -4.71
C LEU A 78 -4.08 -6.41 -5.08
N SER A 79 -3.52 -7.40 -4.40
CA SER A 79 -2.29 -8.08 -4.78
C SER A 79 -2.64 -9.52 -5.10
N ILE A 80 -2.39 -9.92 -6.34
CA ILE A 80 -2.77 -11.23 -6.88
C ILE A 80 -1.50 -11.92 -7.37
N THR A 81 -1.26 -13.15 -6.89
CA THR A 81 -0.15 -14.01 -7.35
C THR A 81 -0.74 -15.19 -8.12
N PRO A 82 -1.01 -15.04 -9.43
CA PRO A 82 -1.87 -15.97 -10.17
C PRO A 82 -1.26 -17.36 -10.36
N PHE A 83 0.07 -17.49 -10.31
CA PHE A 83 0.79 -18.73 -10.55
C PHE A 83 1.60 -19.10 -9.30
N LYS A 84 1.58 -20.38 -8.92
CA LYS A 84 2.34 -20.88 -7.76
C LYS A 84 3.83 -21.03 -8.07
N ASP A 85 4.15 -21.37 -9.33
CA ASP A 85 5.51 -21.67 -9.78
C ASP A 85 6.21 -20.48 -10.44
N LEU A 86 5.48 -19.38 -10.66
CA LEU A 86 5.99 -18.17 -11.31
C LEU A 86 5.74 -16.97 -10.40
N PRO A 87 6.79 -16.29 -9.89
CA PRO A 87 6.68 -15.24 -8.89
C PRO A 87 6.28 -13.90 -9.52
N ILE A 88 5.14 -13.89 -10.21
CA ILE A 88 4.48 -12.70 -10.76
C ILE A 88 3.43 -12.20 -9.77
N VAL A 89 3.42 -10.90 -9.55
CA VAL A 89 2.41 -10.19 -8.74
C VAL A 89 1.68 -9.20 -9.64
N LEU A 90 0.35 -9.21 -9.63
CA LEU A 90 -0.49 -8.21 -10.27
C LEU A 90 -1.12 -7.31 -9.20
N LEU A 91 -1.08 -6.01 -9.44
CA LEU A 91 -1.50 -4.96 -8.49
C LEU A 91 -2.51 -4.00 -9.13
N PRO A 92 -3.77 -4.41 -9.39
CA PRO A 92 -4.81 -3.46 -9.76
C PRO A 92 -5.18 -2.61 -8.54
N ALA A 93 -5.27 -1.30 -8.72
CA ALA A 93 -5.60 -0.36 -7.66
C ALA A 93 -6.41 0.83 -8.17
N VAL A 94 -7.21 1.40 -7.28
CA VAL A 94 -7.80 2.73 -7.45
C VAL A 94 -7.16 3.64 -6.41
N ARG A 95 -6.59 4.74 -6.87
CA ARG A 95 -5.98 5.79 -6.05
C ARG A 95 -6.91 6.99 -5.96
N ASP A 96 -6.58 7.88 -5.04
CA ASP A 96 -7.23 9.18 -4.90
C ASP A 96 -8.73 8.98 -4.54
N VAL A 97 -9.02 7.92 -3.76
CA VAL A 97 -10.38 7.51 -3.35
C VAL A 97 -10.96 8.46 -2.31
N ALA A 98 -10.10 8.95 -1.42
CA ALA A 98 -10.37 9.98 -0.44
C ALA A 98 -9.08 10.80 -0.28
N GLY A 99 -9.01 11.96 -0.94
CA GLY A 99 -7.82 12.80 -1.05
C GLY A 99 -8.00 13.97 -2.02
N ALA A 100 -6.89 14.61 -2.38
CA ALA A 100 -6.80 15.94 -3.02
C ALA A 100 -7.15 16.00 -4.51
N GLY A 101 -7.48 14.87 -5.15
CA GLY A 101 -7.48 14.71 -6.60
C GLY A 101 -8.87 14.69 -7.27
N ASP A 102 -8.90 15.11 -8.54
CA ASP A 102 -10.02 15.29 -9.50
C ASP A 102 -10.90 14.05 -9.79
N GLY A 103 -10.91 13.04 -8.92
CA GLY A 103 -11.64 11.78 -9.06
C GLY A 103 -10.75 10.55 -8.96
N GLY A 104 -11.36 9.39 -8.71
CA GLY A 104 -10.64 8.14 -8.52
C GLY A 104 -9.85 7.72 -9.78
N ARG A 105 -8.58 7.38 -9.59
CA ARG A 105 -7.66 6.99 -10.68
C ARG A 105 -7.35 5.51 -10.64
N PHE A 106 -7.60 4.81 -11.74
CA PHE A 106 -7.21 3.40 -11.88
C PHE A 106 -5.73 3.26 -12.24
N VAL A 107 -5.03 2.35 -11.57
CA VAL A 107 -3.62 2.02 -11.77
C VAL A 107 -3.47 0.50 -11.82
N MET A 108 -2.63 0.02 -12.74
CA MET A 108 -2.30 -1.41 -12.88
C MET A 108 -0.80 -1.59 -12.80
N GLY A 109 -0.33 -2.31 -11.79
CA GLY A 109 1.08 -2.70 -11.64
C GLY A 109 1.32 -4.19 -11.87
N ALA A 110 2.52 -4.54 -12.31
CA ALA A 110 2.99 -5.92 -12.31
C ALA A 110 4.41 -5.96 -11.72
N GLY A 111 4.70 -6.99 -10.93
CA GLY A 111 5.99 -7.21 -10.29
C GLY A 111 6.48 -8.64 -10.51
N PHE A 112 7.79 -8.81 -10.48
CA PHE A 112 8.45 -10.11 -10.56
C PHE A 112 9.54 -10.18 -9.49
N SER A 113 9.67 -11.31 -8.78
CA SER A 113 10.73 -11.50 -7.78
C SER A 113 11.50 -12.81 -7.97
N PHE A 114 12.82 -12.75 -7.97
CA PHE A 114 13.71 -13.92 -7.95
C PHE A 114 14.57 -13.88 -6.68
N GLN A 115 14.83 -15.04 -6.09
CA GLN A 115 15.80 -15.22 -5.00
C GLN A 115 16.88 -16.21 -5.46
N PHE A 116 18.15 -15.85 -5.27
CA PHE A 116 19.33 -16.67 -5.57
C PHE A 116 19.91 -17.30 -4.30
#